data_AF-A0A6P3S4T5-F1
#
_entry.id   AF-A0A6P3S4T5-F1
#
_cell.length_a   1.000
_cell.length_b   1.000
_cell.length_c   1.000
_cell.angle_alpha   90.00
_cell.angle_beta   90.00
_cell.angle_gamma   90.00
#
_symmetry.space_group_name_H-M   'P 1'
#
loop_
_entity.id
_entity.type
_entity.pdbx_description
1 polymer ?
#
loop_
_entity_poly.entity_id
_entity_poly.type
_entity_poly.pdbx_seq_one_letter_code
_entity_poly.pdbx_strand_id
1 'polypeptide(L)'
;MAARFIFSNVAVTVFLLLVLPGFSQAQTFSLPFQQPVMCGHYQYFDISALSCVRCGVNQRQDARGTSCVCIPGFQMISNNGGPDTICKKCPENMKGVTKDGWNCISCPGGLTAEGNCYCPTGHILVERDVNGTLLSQAICKLCDENENSLTVSNALGNRCIRCESTFINTSRSCACSEPNILAGGLCFSNTRNFPRMISTARYGELGMSFTSEWFAKYLQSAAAACWVYANLTSCQALGNMCVMNMNSYDSTTFDACWLFQFVFENTAGLRTVHSIPFWRQNLPWLFYGDQLGLAPQVLSTTPLPTNFSFKGQNQNTKMKFVAASYDVKGNFLKWQTLEGGVLQLCPDTEIRLNAAYSFGTTYQQNCEISISNILTNFPTPIFYDVYLEYNDENQHQYIWAVPVLNLNLQHNKIFVNQDSNSGKWLLTRRIFLVDALSGRENDLGSQPRLIRIATQISLSIHLVPNTKNGNIYPPLITIAYSDIDIKDPNSQSVKISFSVKYEMDQGEAHVQTDIALGVLGGLAVLSSLLKTAGWKRRIGSPMIDLQVCSQEFLSVFLSFTVLYPPNKTQLEDM
;
A
#
# COMPACT_ATOMS: atom_id res chain seq x y z
N MET A 1 72.06 -45.02 -59.85
CA MET A 1 71.16 -45.48 -60.92
C MET A 1 69.83 -44.76 -60.76
N ALA A 2 69.27 -44.29 -61.88
CA ALA A 2 67.86 -44.01 -62.24
C ALA A 2 66.78 -44.06 -61.14
N ALA A 3 65.70 -43.29 -61.16
CA ALA A 3 65.22 -42.17 -61.97
C ALA A 3 63.93 -41.69 -61.27
N ARG A 4 63.55 -40.45 -61.56
CA ARG A 4 62.37 -39.72 -61.06
C ARG A 4 61.04 -40.44 -61.31
N PHE A 5 60.05 -40.18 -60.45
CA PHE A 5 58.70 -39.82 -60.91
C PHE A 5 58.18 -38.62 -60.10
N ILE A 6 57.84 -37.57 -60.84
CA ILE A 6 57.16 -36.35 -60.39
C ILE A 6 55.68 -36.56 -60.72
N PHE A 7 54.76 -36.43 -59.75
CA PHE A 7 53.35 -36.15 -60.02
C PHE A 7 52.70 -35.30 -58.92
N SER A 8 52.46 -34.03 -59.29
CA SER A 8 51.36 -33.11 -58.97
C SER A 8 50.83 -32.95 -57.53
N ASN A 9 51.09 -31.75 -56.96
CA ASN A 9 50.51 -31.17 -55.73
C ASN A 9 48.97 -30.93 -55.78
N VAL A 10 48.25 -31.39 -56.80
CA VAL A 10 46.79 -31.16 -56.95
C VAL A 10 45.96 -32.36 -56.44
N ALA A 11 46.55 -33.55 -56.35
CA ALA A 11 45.83 -34.75 -55.89
C ALA A 11 45.70 -34.85 -54.36
N VAL A 12 46.60 -34.20 -53.61
CA VAL A 12 46.61 -34.26 -52.13
C VAL A 12 45.59 -33.29 -51.51
N THR A 13 45.30 -32.17 -52.17
CA THR A 13 44.32 -31.18 -51.70
C THR A 13 42.87 -31.61 -51.91
N VAL A 14 42.58 -32.46 -52.89
CA VAL A 14 41.21 -32.97 -53.13
C VAL A 14 40.89 -34.17 -52.22
N PHE A 15 41.89 -34.95 -51.81
CA PHE A 15 41.68 -36.10 -50.91
C PHE A 15 41.50 -35.71 -49.43
N LEU A 16 42.03 -34.55 -49.00
CA LEU A 16 41.85 -34.03 -47.65
C LEU A 16 40.51 -33.30 -47.42
N LEU A 17 39.75 -33.00 -48.48
CA LEU A 17 38.44 -32.35 -48.42
C LEU A 17 37.24 -33.31 -48.54
N LEU A 18 37.49 -34.62 -48.73
CA LEU A 18 36.43 -35.62 -48.94
C LEU A 18 36.32 -36.69 -47.83
N VAL A 19 37.09 -36.58 -46.74
CA VAL A 19 37.10 -37.57 -45.63
C VAL A 19 36.63 -37.01 -44.28
N LEU A 20 36.03 -35.82 -44.24
CA LEU A 20 35.31 -35.34 -43.05
C LEU A 20 33.90 -34.87 -43.41
N PRO A 21 32.91 -35.78 -43.47
CA PRO A 21 31.52 -35.38 -43.39
C PRO A 21 31.23 -34.95 -41.94
N GLY A 22 30.87 -33.67 -41.83
CA GLY A 22 30.08 -33.00 -40.80
C GLY A 22 29.94 -33.64 -39.41
N PHE A 23 30.43 -32.92 -38.41
CA PHE A 23 29.63 -32.55 -37.24
C PHE A 23 30.04 -31.16 -36.78
N SER A 24 29.60 -30.11 -37.49
CA SER A 24 29.34 -28.84 -36.82
C SER A 24 28.05 -29.02 -36.04
N GLN A 25 28.14 -29.62 -34.86
CA GLN A 25 27.11 -29.43 -33.86
C GLN A 25 27.20 -27.96 -33.45
N ALA A 26 26.28 -27.14 -33.96
CA ALA A 26 25.86 -25.97 -33.20
C ALA A 26 25.50 -26.51 -31.81
N GLN A 27 26.23 -26.10 -30.76
CA GLN A 27 25.85 -26.43 -29.39
C GLN A 27 24.52 -25.74 -29.13
N THR A 28 23.42 -26.48 -29.32
CA THR A 28 22.09 -26.04 -28.94
C THR A 28 22.06 -26.02 -27.41
N PHE A 29 22.28 -24.85 -26.82
CA PHE A 29 22.09 -24.63 -25.39
C PHE A 29 20.59 -24.50 -25.07
N SER A 30 19.84 -25.57 -25.33
CA SER A 30 18.45 -25.69 -24.89
C SER A 30 18.40 -26.65 -23.71
N LEU A 31 18.31 -26.11 -22.49
CA LEU A 31 18.02 -26.91 -21.30
C LEU A 31 16.51 -27.11 -21.23
N PRO A 32 16.01 -28.34 -21.02
CA PRO A 32 14.59 -28.56 -20.78
C PRO A 32 14.17 -27.79 -19.53
N PHE A 33 13.11 -27.00 -19.64
CA PHE A 33 12.55 -26.27 -18.50
C PHE A 33 11.86 -27.27 -17.56
N GLN A 34 12.56 -27.69 -16.51
CA GLN A 34 12.01 -28.47 -15.41
C GLN A 34 11.84 -27.57 -14.19
N GLN A 35 10.68 -27.63 -13.56
CA GLN A 35 10.41 -26.96 -12.28
C GLN A 35 10.50 -27.98 -11.13
N PRO A 36 10.80 -27.55 -9.88
CA PRO A 36 10.86 -28.46 -8.73
C PRO A 36 9.61 -29.31 -8.51
N VAL A 37 8.43 -28.77 -8.85
CA VAL A 37 7.13 -29.45 -8.75
C VAL A 37 7.00 -30.62 -9.75
N MET A 38 7.80 -30.63 -10.82
CA MET A 38 7.80 -31.70 -11.83
C MET A 38 8.69 -32.89 -11.47
N CYS A 39 9.47 -32.81 -10.38
CA CYS A 39 10.27 -33.94 -9.90
C CYS A 39 9.40 -34.96 -9.16
N GLY A 40 9.63 -36.25 -9.39
CA GLY A 40 8.90 -37.31 -8.68
C GLY A 40 9.26 -37.36 -7.19
N HIS A 41 8.45 -38.05 -6.37
CA HIS A 41 8.61 -38.14 -4.90
C HIS A 41 9.99 -38.63 -4.39
N TYR A 42 10.74 -39.36 -5.21
CA TYR A 42 12.09 -39.86 -4.90
C TYR A 42 13.19 -39.04 -5.59
N GLN A 43 12.86 -37.87 -6.12
CA GLN A 43 13.76 -36.98 -6.81
C GLN A 43 13.71 -35.61 -6.16
N TYR A 44 14.82 -34.88 -6.24
CA TYR A 44 14.88 -33.47 -5.90
C TYR A 44 15.35 -32.70 -7.13
N PHE A 45 15.02 -31.42 -7.17
CA PHE A 45 15.48 -30.54 -8.22
C PHE A 45 16.87 -30.02 -7.88
N ASP A 46 17.88 -30.48 -8.61
CA ASP A 46 19.23 -29.96 -8.51
C ASP A 46 19.27 -28.59 -9.22
N ILE A 47 19.31 -27.53 -8.42
CA ILE A 47 19.35 -26.15 -8.89
C ILE A 47 20.60 -25.83 -9.72
N SER A 48 21.69 -26.58 -9.56
CA SER A 48 22.94 -26.37 -10.32
C SER A 48 22.85 -27.02 -11.70
N ALA A 49 22.21 -28.19 -11.78
CA ALA A 49 22.01 -28.94 -13.02
C ALA A 49 20.67 -28.66 -13.71
N LEU A 50 19.79 -27.87 -13.10
CA LEU A 50 18.41 -27.57 -13.54
C LEU A 50 17.62 -28.83 -13.94
N SER A 51 17.79 -29.92 -13.19
CA SER A 51 17.20 -31.22 -13.51
C SER A 51 16.83 -32.01 -12.26
N CYS A 52 15.90 -32.96 -12.41
CA CYS A 52 15.48 -33.85 -11.32
C CYS A 52 16.47 -34.99 -11.10
N VAL A 53 17.17 -34.95 -9.97
CA VAL A 53 18.14 -35.97 -9.54
C VAL A 53 17.47 -36.88 -8.50
N ARG A 54 17.75 -38.18 -8.54
CA ARG A 54 17.20 -39.13 -7.55
C ARG A 54 17.86 -38.93 -6.19
N CYS A 55 17.04 -38.94 -5.15
CA CYS A 55 17.54 -39.03 -3.78
C CYS A 55 18.25 -40.36 -3.54
N GLY A 56 19.23 -40.33 -2.62
CA GLY A 56 19.99 -41.51 -2.22
C GLY A 56 19.14 -42.55 -1.51
N VAL A 57 19.77 -43.67 -1.14
CA VAL A 57 19.09 -44.75 -0.42
C VAL A 57 18.60 -44.23 0.93
N ASN A 58 17.35 -44.56 1.29
CA ASN A 58 16.67 -44.10 2.51
C ASN A 58 16.50 -42.58 2.61
N GLN A 59 16.33 -41.91 1.47
CA GLN A 59 16.04 -40.49 1.40
C GLN A 59 14.76 -40.22 0.63
N ARG A 60 14.18 -39.05 0.89
CA ARG A 60 13.05 -38.49 0.16
C ARG A 60 13.31 -37.01 -0.11
N GLN A 61 12.55 -36.46 -1.04
CA GLN A 61 12.56 -35.03 -1.32
C GLN A 61 12.14 -34.22 -0.08
N ASP A 62 12.78 -33.07 0.14
CA ASP A 62 12.38 -32.10 1.15
C ASP A 62 11.07 -31.37 0.79
N ALA A 63 10.51 -30.62 1.75
CA ALA A 63 9.25 -29.90 1.53
C ALA A 63 9.32 -28.83 0.43
N ARG A 64 10.52 -28.37 0.07
CA ARG A 64 10.75 -27.35 -0.98
C ARG A 64 11.00 -27.95 -2.35
N GLY A 65 11.23 -29.26 -2.42
CA GLY A 65 11.51 -29.95 -3.65
C GLY A 65 12.96 -29.89 -4.13
N THR A 66 13.85 -29.25 -3.37
CA THR A 66 15.18 -28.81 -3.81
C THR A 66 16.34 -29.53 -3.14
N SER A 67 16.07 -30.39 -2.16
CA SER A 67 17.09 -31.22 -1.52
C SER A 67 16.54 -32.57 -1.09
N CYS A 68 17.42 -33.50 -0.72
CA CYS A 68 17.04 -34.77 -0.14
C CYS A 68 17.26 -34.78 1.36
N VAL A 69 16.25 -35.27 2.09
CA VAL A 69 16.28 -35.50 3.52
C VAL A 69 16.13 -36.99 3.79
N CYS A 70 16.63 -37.45 4.94
CA CYS A 70 16.42 -38.84 5.35
C CYS A 70 14.93 -39.15 5.52
N ILE A 71 14.52 -40.37 5.14
CA ILE A 71 13.15 -40.84 5.41
C ILE A 71 12.93 -40.99 6.93
N PRO A 72 11.66 -40.94 7.40
CA PRO A 72 11.36 -41.12 8.82
C PRO A 72 12.04 -42.34 9.43
N GLY A 73 12.69 -42.16 10.59
CA GLY A 73 13.44 -43.22 11.30
C GLY A 73 14.90 -43.40 10.84
N PHE A 74 15.44 -42.49 10.03
CA PHE A 74 16.85 -42.47 9.65
C PHE A 74 17.51 -41.15 10.04
N GLN A 75 18.66 -41.22 10.74
CA GLN A 75 19.47 -40.05 11.08
C GLN A 75 20.47 -39.72 9.96
N MET A 76 20.87 -38.44 9.87
CA MET A 76 21.98 -38.00 9.04
C MET A 76 23.33 -38.41 9.67
N ILE A 77 24.21 -39.03 8.89
CA ILE A 77 25.63 -39.23 9.25
C ILE A 77 26.49 -38.10 8.70
N SER A 78 26.19 -37.68 7.48
CA SER A 78 26.91 -36.62 6.77
C SER A 78 25.93 -35.84 5.91
N ASN A 79 26.17 -34.54 5.81
CA ASN A 79 25.43 -33.64 4.93
C ASN A 79 26.41 -32.57 4.43
N ASN A 80 26.99 -32.82 3.26
CA ASN A 80 27.90 -31.88 2.59
C ASN A 80 27.19 -31.04 1.51
N GLY A 81 25.85 -31.07 1.49
CA GLY A 81 25.04 -30.52 0.40
C GLY A 81 25.03 -31.42 -0.85
N GLY A 82 23.99 -31.29 -1.67
CA GLY A 82 23.82 -32.11 -2.88
C GLY A 82 23.40 -33.57 -2.61
N PRO A 83 23.80 -34.53 -3.47
CA PRO A 83 23.38 -35.94 -3.35
C PRO A 83 24.11 -36.72 -2.24
N ASP A 84 25.12 -36.12 -1.58
CA ASP A 84 26.01 -36.78 -0.63
C ASP A 84 25.49 -36.78 0.82
N THR A 85 24.18 -36.65 1.01
CA THR A 85 23.56 -36.94 2.30
C THR A 85 23.65 -38.44 2.55
N ILE A 86 24.10 -38.87 3.73
CA ILE A 86 24.13 -40.29 4.10
C ILE A 86 23.19 -40.52 5.27
N CYS A 87 22.24 -41.43 5.09
CA CYS A 87 21.21 -41.73 6.07
C CYS A 87 21.43 -43.11 6.70
N LYS A 88 21.34 -43.18 8.03
CA LYS A 88 21.48 -44.42 8.81
C LYS A 88 20.18 -44.73 9.53
N LYS A 89 19.72 -45.97 9.42
CA LYS A 89 18.53 -46.43 10.15
C LYS A 89 18.79 -46.26 11.65
N CYS A 90 17.84 -45.64 12.34
CA CYS A 90 17.91 -45.55 13.77
C CYS A 90 17.72 -46.92 14.43
N PRO A 91 18.37 -47.16 15.58
CA PRO A 91 18.17 -48.38 16.36
C PRO A 91 16.69 -48.65 16.68
N GLU A 92 16.29 -49.92 16.77
CA GLU A 92 14.88 -50.30 17.00
C GLU A 92 14.30 -49.74 18.32
N ASN A 93 15.15 -49.46 19.32
CA ASN A 93 14.81 -48.84 20.60
C ASN A 93 14.75 -47.30 20.56
N MET A 94 15.21 -46.66 19.48
CA MET A 94 15.29 -45.21 19.31
C MET A 94 14.71 -44.84 17.94
N LYS A 95 13.39 -44.98 17.78
CA LYS A 95 12.73 -44.78 16.48
C LYS A 95 12.64 -43.32 16.02
N GLY A 96 12.92 -42.37 16.91
CA GLY A 96 12.88 -40.95 16.60
C GLY A 96 14.21 -40.40 16.14
N VAL A 97 14.13 -39.33 15.36
CA VAL A 97 15.27 -38.50 15.00
C VAL A 97 15.11 -37.14 15.68
N THR A 98 16.22 -36.57 16.12
CA THR A 98 16.26 -35.21 16.67
C THR A 98 15.76 -34.20 15.64
N LYS A 99 15.27 -33.03 16.09
CA LYS A 99 14.72 -31.99 15.20
C LYS A 99 15.73 -31.44 14.19
N ASP A 100 17.02 -31.49 14.53
CA ASP A 100 18.12 -31.16 13.62
C ASP A 100 18.46 -32.29 12.61
N GLY A 101 17.90 -33.48 12.80
CA GLY A 101 18.01 -34.65 11.94
C GLY A 101 19.29 -35.49 12.11
N TRP A 102 20.17 -35.15 13.07
CA TRP A 102 21.51 -35.73 13.18
C TRP A 102 21.62 -36.93 14.11
N ASN A 103 20.73 -37.06 15.09
CA ASN A 103 20.84 -38.12 16.09
C ASN A 103 19.53 -38.88 16.26
N CYS A 104 19.64 -40.19 16.47
CA CYS A 104 18.52 -41.00 16.90
C CYS A 104 18.26 -40.80 18.40
N ILE A 105 16.99 -40.74 18.77
CA ILE A 105 16.56 -40.49 20.15
C ILE A 105 15.26 -41.27 20.43
N SER A 106 15.07 -41.70 21.67
CA SER A 106 13.80 -42.28 22.10
C SER A 106 12.77 -41.18 22.35
N CYS A 107 11.55 -41.31 21.82
CA CYS A 107 10.50 -40.30 21.99
C CYS A 107 9.45 -40.73 23.02
N PRO A 108 9.09 -39.87 24.00
CA PRO A 108 8.10 -40.19 25.02
C PRO A 108 6.66 -40.14 24.49
N GLY A 109 6.37 -39.22 23.56
CA GLY A 109 5.02 -38.99 23.02
C GLY A 109 4.71 -39.71 21.71
N GLY A 110 5.65 -40.46 21.14
CA GLY A 110 5.56 -41.01 19.79
C GLY A 110 6.28 -40.16 18.74
N LEU A 111 5.98 -40.41 17.47
CA LEU A 111 6.66 -39.79 16.32
C LEU A 111 5.68 -39.00 15.45
N THR A 112 6.14 -37.88 14.90
CA THR A 112 5.42 -37.20 13.82
C THR A 112 5.49 -38.02 12.52
N ALA A 113 4.73 -37.63 11.50
CA ALA A 113 4.81 -38.23 10.17
C ALA A 113 6.21 -38.12 9.54
N GLU A 114 7.02 -37.16 10.00
CA GLU A 114 8.41 -36.95 9.59
C GLU A 114 9.41 -37.80 10.38
N GLY A 115 8.97 -38.53 11.42
CA GLY A 115 9.83 -39.36 12.25
C GLY A 115 10.56 -38.62 13.37
N ASN A 116 10.11 -37.40 13.69
CA ASN A 116 10.66 -36.60 14.79
C ASN A 116 9.84 -36.84 16.06
N CYS A 117 10.44 -36.61 17.23
CA CYS A 117 9.66 -36.58 18.47
C CYS A 117 8.66 -35.42 18.46
N TYR A 118 7.47 -35.65 19.01
CA TYR A 118 6.55 -34.58 19.34
C TYR A 118 6.19 -34.59 20.83
N CYS A 119 5.75 -33.44 21.31
CA CYS A 119 5.23 -33.29 22.65
C CYS A 119 3.76 -32.88 22.61
N PRO A 120 2.98 -33.23 23.64
CA PRO A 120 1.61 -32.75 23.79
C PRO A 120 1.56 -31.22 23.83
N THR A 121 0.39 -30.65 23.54
CA THR A 121 0.15 -29.20 23.67
C THR A 121 0.58 -28.69 25.05
N GLY A 122 1.19 -27.50 25.10
CA GLY A 122 1.70 -26.89 26.34
C GLY A 122 3.10 -27.33 26.76
N HIS A 123 3.66 -28.37 26.13
CA HIS A 123 5.00 -28.86 26.42
C HIS A 123 6.03 -28.38 25.39
N ILE A 124 7.28 -28.25 25.85
CA ILE A 124 8.43 -28.07 24.97
C ILE A 124 9.17 -29.38 24.79
N LEU A 125 9.67 -29.60 23.58
CA LEU A 125 10.54 -30.72 23.26
C LEU A 125 11.99 -30.39 23.65
N VAL A 126 12.58 -31.20 24.53
CA VAL A 126 13.97 -31.10 24.96
C VAL A 126 14.71 -32.36 24.56
N GLU A 127 15.66 -32.23 23.64
CA GLU A 127 16.45 -33.35 23.10
C GLU A 127 17.89 -33.38 23.63
N ARG A 128 18.37 -32.23 24.13
CA ARG A 128 19.72 -32.03 24.65
C ARG A 128 19.67 -31.36 26.02
N ASP A 129 20.67 -31.61 26.84
CA ASP A 129 20.86 -30.91 28.11
C ASP A 129 21.42 -29.49 27.91
N VAL A 130 21.62 -28.76 29.01
CA VAL A 130 22.13 -27.38 29.00
C VAL A 130 23.57 -27.27 28.49
N ASN A 131 24.34 -28.36 28.49
CA ASN A 131 25.70 -28.43 27.96
C ASN A 131 25.72 -28.84 26.48
N GLY A 132 24.55 -29.15 25.89
CA GLY A 132 24.40 -29.62 24.51
C GLY A 132 24.51 -31.14 24.34
N THR A 133 24.62 -31.91 25.42
CA THR A 133 24.70 -33.37 25.40
C THR A 133 23.36 -33.96 24.99
N LEU A 134 23.36 -34.92 24.05
CA LEU A 134 22.14 -35.62 23.63
C LEU A 134 21.57 -36.46 24.78
N LEU A 135 20.26 -36.35 24.99
CA LEU A 135 19.53 -37.17 25.95
C LEU A 135 19.23 -38.56 25.36
N SER A 136 19.21 -39.60 26.20
CA SER A 136 18.85 -40.96 25.78
C SER A 136 17.37 -41.06 25.35
N GLN A 137 16.51 -40.28 25.99
CA GLN A 137 15.11 -40.11 25.65
C GLN A 137 14.78 -38.61 25.66
N ALA A 138 14.09 -38.13 24.63
CA ALA A 138 13.60 -36.77 24.58
C ALA A 138 12.65 -36.52 25.76
N ILE A 139 12.68 -35.31 26.31
CA ILE A 139 11.85 -34.93 27.44
C ILE A 139 10.83 -33.92 26.95
N CYS A 140 9.56 -34.23 27.16
CA CYS A 140 8.49 -33.25 27.03
C CYS A 140 8.37 -32.52 28.35
N LYS A 141 8.85 -31.29 28.40
CA LYS A 141 8.77 -30.46 29.60
C LYS A 141 7.55 -29.57 29.51
N LEU A 142 6.60 -29.77 30.43
CA LEU A 142 5.46 -28.87 30.56
C LEU A 142 5.96 -27.48 30.95
N CYS A 143 5.47 -26.44 30.28
CA CYS A 143 5.73 -25.08 30.72
C CYS A 143 5.01 -24.82 32.04
N ASP A 144 5.69 -24.15 32.96
CA ASP A 144 5.15 -23.93 34.30
C ASP A 144 4.06 -22.86 34.23
N GLU A 145 2.81 -23.32 34.31
CA GLU A 145 1.60 -22.49 34.33
C GLU A 145 1.23 -21.97 35.73
N ASN A 146 1.98 -22.38 36.78
CA ASN A 146 1.70 -21.91 38.15
C ASN A 146 1.80 -20.38 38.24
N GLU A 147 1.09 -19.80 39.22
CA GLU A 147 0.94 -18.34 39.41
C GLU A 147 2.27 -17.56 39.40
N ASN A 148 3.38 -18.19 39.78
CA ASN A 148 4.69 -17.55 39.82
C ASN A 148 5.38 -17.48 38.44
N SER A 149 5.16 -18.48 37.59
CA SER A 149 5.87 -18.63 36.30
C SER A 149 5.04 -18.14 35.14
N LEU A 150 3.75 -18.53 35.07
CA LEU A 150 2.78 -18.13 34.04
C LEU A 150 3.37 -18.24 32.62
N THR A 151 3.84 -19.44 32.26
CA THR A 151 4.47 -19.71 30.96
C THR A 151 3.73 -20.79 30.18
N VAL A 152 3.69 -20.63 28.86
CA VAL A 152 3.17 -21.61 27.89
C VAL A 152 4.20 -21.89 26.79
N SER A 153 4.07 -23.03 26.13
CA SER A 153 4.88 -23.35 24.96
C SER A 153 4.60 -22.34 23.83
N ASN A 154 5.64 -21.80 23.21
CA ASN A 154 5.47 -21.04 21.97
C ASN A 154 4.90 -21.92 20.83
N ALA A 155 4.48 -21.29 19.73
CA ALA A 155 3.90 -21.99 18.58
C ALA A 155 4.81 -23.08 17.97
N LEU A 156 6.13 -22.99 18.17
CA LEU A 156 7.11 -23.96 17.68
C LEU A 156 7.39 -25.11 18.66
N GLY A 157 6.79 -25.09 19.85
CA GLY A 157 6.97 -26.10 20.90
C GLY A 157 8.41 -26.26 21.38
N ASN A 158 9.23 -25.21 21.27
CA ASN A 158 10.67 -25.28 21.59
C ASN A 158 11.10 -24.34 22.72
N ARG A 159 10.20 -23.45 23.19
CA ARG A 159 10.50 -22.54 24.29
C ARG A 159 9.24 -22.22 25.09
N CYS A 160 9.39 -22.22 26.42
CA CYS A 160 8.38 -21.67 27.31
C CYS A 160 8.48 -20.14 27.29
N ILE A 161 7.38 -19.48 26.92
CA ILE A 161 7.25 -18.04 26.88
C ILE A 161 6.21 -17.60 27.91
N ARG A 162 6.37 -16.40 28.45
CA ARG A 162 5.40 -15.84 29.40
C ARG A 162 4.06 -15.63 28.69
N CYS A 163 2.98 -15.92 29.40
CA CYS A 163 1.62 -15.71 28.94
C CYS A 163 1.35 -14.22 28.74
N GLU A 164 0.44 -13.92 27.83
CA GLU A 164 0.09 -12.55 27.52
C GLU A 164 -0.55 -11.88 28.76
N SER A 165 -0.26 -10.59 28.95
CA SER A 165 -0.61 -9.84 30.15
C SER A 165 -2.11 -9.80 30.47
N THR A 166 -2.99 -9.80 29.45
CA THR A 166 -4.44 -9.79 29.65
C THR A 166 -4.94 -11.10 30.24
N PHE A 167 -4.34 -12.25 29.89
CA PHE A 167 -4.64 -13.53 30.53
C PHE A 167 -4.27 -13.52 32.01
N ILE A 168 -3.05 -13.06 32.31
CA ILE A 168 -2.54 -12.97 33.68
C ILE A 168 -3.42 -12.04 34.53
N ASN A 169 -3.77 -10.87 34.00
CA ASN A 169 -4.59 -9.89 34.71
C ASN A 169 -6.03 -10.33 34.91
N THR A 170 -6.57 -11.14 34.00
CA THR A 170 -7.98 -11.55 34.00
C THR A 170 -8.21 -12.84 34.79
N SER A 171 -7.41 -13.88 34.53
CA SER A 171 -7.62 -15.23 35.07
C SER A 171 -6.47 -15.73 35.95
N ARG A 172 -5.36 -14.96 36.10
CA ARG A 172 -4.11 -15.42 36.74
C ARG A 172 -3.61 -16.76 36.19
N SER A 173 -3.91 -17.03 34.94
CA SER A 173 -3.52 -18.26 34.25
C SER A 173 -3.26 -17.95 32.78
N CYS A 174 -2.83 -18.95 32.03
CA CYS A 174 -2.64 -18.85 30.59
C CYS A 174 -3.88 -19.30 29.79
N ALA A 175 -4.94 -19.68 30.51
CA ALA A 175 -6.22 -20.07 29.94
C ALA A 175 -7.22 -18.92 30.04
N CYS A 176 -8.00 -18.72 28.97
CA CYS A 176 -9.14 -17.82 28.98
C CYS A 176 -10.42 -18.64 29.14
N SER A 177 -10.72 -19.01 30.38
CA SER A 177 -11.90 -19.81 30.70
C SER A 177 -13.14 -18.93 30.86
N GLU A 178 -14.30 -19.48 30.52
CA GLU A 178 -15.61 -18.88 30.79
C GLU A 178 -15.74 -18.45 32.26
N PRO A 179 -16.27 -17.25 32.57
CA PRO A 179 -17.04 -16.37 31.69
C PRO A 179 -16.19 -15.37 30.87
N ASN A 180 -14.86 -15.50 30.83
CA ASN A 180 -13.99 -14.55 30.11
C ASN A 180 -14.03 -14.79 28.60
N ILE A 181 -13.86 -13.71 27.84
CA ILE A 181 -13.97 -13.73 26.37
C ILE A 181 -12.57 -13.74 25.76
N LEU A 182 -12.26 -14.79 25.01
CA LEU A 182 -11.05 -14.87 24.17
C LEU A 182 -11.32 -14.23 22.81
N ALA A 183 -10.63 -13.14 22.49
CA ALA A 183 -10.74 -12.48 21.19
C ALA A 183 -9.36 -12.03 20.71
N GLY A 184 -9.03 -12.30 19.44
CA GLY A 184 -7.76 -11.87 18.81
C GLY A 184 -6.48 -12.31 19.52
N GLY A 185 -6.55 -13.38 20.33
CA GLY A 185 -5.43 -13.85 21.15
C GLY A 185 -5.23 -13.07 22.46
N LEU A 186 -6.24 -12.31 22.90
CA LEU A 186 -6.30 -11.61 24.19
C LEU A 186 -7.50 -12.11 25.00
N CYS A 187 -7.39 -12.06 26.33
CA CYS A 187 -8.43 -12.51 27.25
C CYS A 187 -9.03 -11.34 28.02
N PHE A 188 -10.35 -11.17 27.91
CA PHE A 188 -11.08 -10.07 28.52
C PHE A 188 -12.09 -10.57 29.56
N SER A 189 -12.19 -9.87 30.68
CA SER A 189 -13.26 -10.13 31.65
C SER A 189 -14.62 -9.68 31.11
N ASN A 190 -15.63 -10.55 31.18
CA ASN A 190 -17.00 -10.28 30.74
C ASN A 190 -17.77 -9.31 31.67
N THR A 191 -17.14 -8.82 32.74
CA THR A 191 -17.76 -7.84 33.66
C THR A 191 -17.82 -6.42 33.09
N ARG A 192 -17.06 -6.11 32.03
CA ARG A 192 -17.18 -4.82 31.33
C ARG A 192 -18.14 -5.00 30.14
N ASN A 193 -19.29 -4.34 30.19
CA ASN A 193 -20.30 -4.28 29.13
C ASN A 193 -19.71 -3.69 27.84
N PHE A 194 -18.94 -4.47 27.09
CA PHE A 194 -18.43 -4.07 25.79
C PHE A 194 -19.51 -4.34 24.73
N PRO A 195 -19.82 -3.36 23.85
CA PRO A 195 -20.86 -3.53 22.84
C PRO A 195 -20.58 -4.74 21.93
N ARG A 196 -21.62 -5.54 21.69
CA ARG A 196 -21.55 -6.65 20.73
C ARG A 196 -21.50 -6.05 19.32
N MET A 197 -20.50 -6.45 18.55
CA MET A 197 -20.12 -5.81 17.29
C MET A 197 -20.44 -6.67 16.07
N ILE A 198 -20.48 -6.02 14.91
CA ILE A 198 -20.68 -6.69 13.62
C ILE A 198 -19.33 -6.83 12.93
N SER A 199 -19.02 -8.05 12.48
CA SER A 199 -17.78 -8.37 11.76
C SER A 199 -17.87 -8.09 10.26
N THR A 200 -18.81 -7.25 9.83
CA THR A 200 -19.03 -6.92 8.42
C THR A 200 -18.12 -5.78 7.98
N ALA A 201 -17.39 -6.02 6.91
CA ALA A 201 -16.73 -4.95 6.17
C ALA A 201 -17.75 -4.31 5.20
N ARG A 202 -17.77 -2.97 5.11
CA ARG A 202 -18.72 -2.25 4.25
C ARG A 202 -18.17 -2.11 2.84
N TYR A 203 -18.86 -2.68 1.85
CA TYR A 203 -18.57 -2.54 0.43
C TYR A 203 -19.67 -1.74 -0.25
N GLY A 204 -19.50 -0.42 -0.21
CA GLY A 204 -20.57 0.56 -0.45
C GLY A 204 -21.08 0.60 -1.90
N GLU A 205 -20.22 0.30 -2.89
CA GLU A 205 -20.62 0.32 -4.30
C GLU A 205 -21.44 -0.91 -4.71
N LEU A 206 -21.24 -2.04 -4.02
CA LEU A 206 -21.86 -3.32 -4.39
C LEU A 206 -23.15 -3.62 -3.62
N GLY A 207 -23.48 -2.82 -2.60
CA GLY A 207 -24.68 -3.01 -1.78
C GLY A 207 -24.70 -4.33 -1.00
N MET A 208 -23.55 -5.03 -0.91
CA MET A 208 -23.39 -6.31 -0.24
C MET A 208 -22.70 -6.12 1.11
N SER A 209 -23.26 -6.75 2.16
CA SER A 209 -22.56 -6.97 3.42
C SER A 209 -22.07 -8.41 3.47
N PHE A 210 -20.77 -8.61 3.70
CA PHE A 210 -20.22 -9.94 3.95
C PHE A 210 -19.37 -9.93 5.21
N THR A 211 -19.20 -11.11 5.81
CA THR A 211 -18.47 -11.27 7.06
C THR A 211 -16.99 -11.38 6.78
N SER A 212 -16.23 -10.37 7.20
CA SER A 212 -14.78 -10.37 7.04
C SER A 212 -14.13 -11.21 8.13
N GLU A 213 -13.29 -12.17 7.74
CA GLU A 213 -12.52 -12.98 8.69
C GLU A 213 -11.55 -12.12 9.51
N TRP A 214 -10.98 -11.07 8.90
CA TRP A 214 -10.11 -10.13 9.60
C TRP A 214 -10.85 -9.39 10.73
N PHE A 215 -12.04 -8.88 10.44
CA PHE A 215 -12.84 -8.14 11.43
C PHE A 215 -13.36 -9.11 12.50
N ALA A 216 -13.82 -10.30 12.11
CA ALA A 216 -14.30 -11.32 13.04
C ALA A 216 -13.25 -11.70 14.08
N LYS A 217 -11.99 -11.86 13.65
CA LYS A 217 -10.91 -12.30 14.52
C LYS A 217 -10.35 -11.18 15.40
N TYR A 218 -10.24 -9.95 14.88
CA TYR A 218 -9.42 -8.92 15.52
C TYR A 218 -10.17 -7.67 15.99
N LEU A 219 -11.33 -7.31 15.42
CA LEU A 219 -11.97 -6.03 15.73
C LEU A 219 -12.36 -5.91 17.22
N GLN A 220 -12.89 -6.98 17.82
CA GLN A 220 -13.32 -6.97 19.22
C GLN A 220 -12.13 -6.80 20.14
N SER A 221 -11.08 -7.57 19.88
CA SER A 221 -9.85 -7.54 20.67
C SER A 221 -9.14 -6.20 20.57
N ALA A 222 -9.08 -5.61 19.38
CA ALA A 222 -8.45 -4.31 19.15
C ALA A 222 -9.22 -3.21 19.87
N ALA A 223 -10.55 -3.20 19.74
CA ALA A 223 -11.39 -2.20 20.38
C ALA A 223 -11.41 -2.33 21.91
N ALA A 224 -11.55 -3.55 22.44
CA ALA A 224 -11.51 -3.81 23.87
C ALA A 224 -10.14 -3.49 24.47
N ALA A 225 -9.04 -3.90 23.85
CA ALA A 225 -7.70 -3.60 24.35
C ALA A 225 -7.35 -2.11 24.26
N CYS A 226 -7.81 -1.42 23.21
CA CYS A 226 -7.69 0.03 23.11
C CYS A 226 -8.45 0.74 24.24
N TRP A 227 -9.70 0.33 24.50
CA TRP A 227 -10.52 0.96 25.55
C TRP A 227 -10.05 0.64 26.97
N VAL A 228 -9.79 -0.64 27.26
CA VAL A 228 -9.53 -1.14 28.61
C VAL A 228 -8.11 -0.83 29.07
N TYR A 229 -7.13 -0.99 28.17
CA TYR A 229 -5.71 -0.90 28.50
C TYR A 229 -5.00 0.30 27.87
N ALA A 230 -5.73 1.15 27.12
CA ALA A 230 -5.14 2.22 26.32
C ALA A 230 -3.99 1.71 25.42
N ASN A 231 -4.09 0.47 24.93
CA ASN A 231 -3.02 -0.17 24.16
C ASN A 231 -2.84 0.57 22.82
N LEU A 232 -1.69 1.21 22.64
CA LEU A 232 -1.37 2.01 21.47
C LEU A 232 -1.58 1.24 20.16
N THR A 233 -0.96 0.07 20.03
CA THR A 233 -1.05 -0.75 18.81
C THR A 233 -2.49 -1.17 18.53
N SER A 234 -3.25 -1.58 19.55
CA SER A 234 -4.66 -1.93 19.40
C SER A 234 -5.52 -0.74 18.99
N CYS A 235 -5.26 0.45 19.53
CA CYS A 235 -5.93 1.68 19.14
C CYS A 235 -5.62 2.08 17.69
N GLN A 236 -4.36 1.92 17.26
CA GLN A 236 -3.98 2.12 15.86
C GLN A 236 -4.67 1.10 14.94
N ALA A 237 -4.74 -0.17 15.35
CA ALA A 237 -5.42 -1.23 14.60
C ALA A 237 -6.92 -0.95 14.45
N LEU A 238 -7.59 -0.53 15.53
CA LEU A 238 -9.00 -0.11 15.50
C LEU A 238 -9.21 1.05 14.52
N GLY A 239 -8.32 2.05 14.57
CA GLY A 239 -8.37 3.17 13.63
C GLY A 239 -8.19 2.71 12.18
N ASN A 240 -7.25 1.81 11.92
CA ASN A 240 -7.03 1.24 10.58
C ASN A 240 -8.27 0.48 10.09
N MET A 241 -8.94 -0.29 10.94
CA MET A 241 -10.20 -0.97 10.59
C MET A 241 -11.33 0.02 10.28
N CYS A 242 -11.39 1.17 10.96
CA CYS A 242 -12.34 2.24 10.59
C CYS A 242 -12.00 2.83 9.22
N VAL A 243 -10.72 3.08 8.91
CA VAL A 243 -10.30 3.55 7.58
C VAL A 243 -10.66 2.51 6.51
N MET A 244 -10.48 1.21 6.77
CA MET A 244 -10.92 0.13 5.86
C MET A 244 -12.43 0.17 5.58
N ASN A 245 -13.23 0.64 6.53
CA ASN A 245 -14.67 0.93 6.36
C ASN A 245 -14.95 2.36 5.82
N MET A 246 -14.00 2.95 5.09
CA MET A 246 -14.11 4.27 4.45
C MET A 246 -14.37 5.42 5.41
N ASN A 247 -13.98 5.28 6.68
CA ASN A 247 -14.29 6.25 7.72
C ASN A 247 -15.80 6.52 7.85
N SER A 248 -16.63 5.57 7.39
CA SER A 248 -18.07 5.76 7.33
C SER A 248 -18.69 5.53 8.71
N TYR A 249 -19.57 6.42 9.11
CA TYR A 249 -20.24 6.37 10.40
C TYR A 249 -21.76 6.28 10.23
N ASP A 250 -22.38 5.42 11.01
CA ASP A 250 -23.83 5.23 11.09
C ASP A 250 -24.18 4.84 12.53
N SER A 251 -25.07 5.60 13.16
CA SER A 251 -25.47 5.41 14.55
C SER A 251 -26.18 4.07 14.81
N THR A 252 -26.68 3.43 13.75
CA THR A 252 -27.45 2.18 13.85
C THR A 252 -26.59 0.91 13.69
N THR A 253 -25.32 1.05 13.34
CA THR A 253 -24.44 -0.09 13.06
C THR A 253 -23.21 -0.11 13.95
N PHE A 254 -23.03 -1.20 14.68
CA PHE A 254 -21.89 -1.40 15.61
C PHE A 254 -20.66 -1.96 14.87
N ASP A 255 -20.15 -1.19 13.90
CA ASP A 255 -18.95 -1.55 13.11
C ASP A 255 -17.67 -0.91 13.66
N ALA A 256 -16.56 -1.04 12.92
CA ALA A 256 -15.25 -0.53 13.34
C ALA A 256 -15.21 0.98 13.57
N CYS A 257 -15.92 1.79 12.76
CA CYS A 257 -15.92 3.24 12.93
C CYS A 257 -16.81 3.68 14.09
N TRP A 258 -17.94 2.98 14.30
CA TRP A 258 -18.74 3.18 15.50
C TRP A 258 -17.93 2.87 16.76
N LEU A 259 -17.20 1.75 16.79
CA LEU A 259 -16.35 1.39 17.92
C LEU A 259 -15.21 2.39 18.13
N PHE A 260 -14.59 2.86 17.05
CA PHE A 260 -13.59 3.91 17.13
C PHE A 260 -14.15 5.18 17.80
N GLN A 261 -15.34 5.63 17.37
CA GLN A 261 -16.02 6.79 17.93
C GLN A 261 -16.42 6.56 19.40
N PHE A 262 -16.96 5.38 19.72
CA PHE A 262 -17.31 5.00 21.08
C PHE A 262 -16.09 5.07 22.01
N VAL A 263 -14.94 4.54 21.60
CA VAL A 263 -13.71 4.62 22.39
C VAL A 263 -13.21 6.05 22.49
N PHE A 264 -13.25 6.82 21.40
CA PHE A 264 -12.87 8.23 21.40
C PHE A 264 -13.67 9.07 22.41
N GLU A 265 -15.00 8.90 22.46
CA GLU A 265 -15.88 9.59 23.40
C GLU A 265 -15.67 9.15 24.85
N ASN A 266 -15.55 7.83 25.09
CA ASN A 266 -15.35 7.28 26.42
C ASN A 266 -13.91 7.49 26.96
N THR A 267 -13.00 7.96 26.13
CA THR A 267 -11.63 8.33 26.51
C THR A 267 -11.40 9.84 26.49
N ALA A 268 -12.48 10.65 26.51
CA ALA A 268 -12.41 12.11 26.54
C ALA A 268 -11.59 12.68 27.72
N GLY A 269 -11.48 11.93 28.83
CA GLY A 269 -10.64 12.28 29.98
C GLY A 269 -9.13 12.08 29.77
N LEU A 270 -8.72 11.43 28.67
CA LEU A 270 -7.31 11.33 28.28
C LEU A 270 -6.83 12.65 27.65
N ARG A 271 -5.53 12.91 27.78
CA ARG A 271 -4.88 14.12 27.24
C ARG A 271 -5.04 14.19 25.72
N THR A 272 -5.26 15.40 25.22
CA THR A 272 -5.15 15.70 23.79
C THR A 272 -3.68 15.82 23.40
N VAL A 273 -3.37 15.39 22.18
CA VAL A 273 -2.03 15.45 21.62
C VAL A 273 -1.87 16.76 20.86
N HIS A 274 -0.79 17.50 21.14
CA HIS A 274 -0.49 18.80 20.51
C HIS A 274 -1.65 19.82 20.54
N SER A 275 -2.48 19.79 21.59
CA SER A 275 -3.68 20.63 21.73
C SER A 275 -4.72 20.47 20.61
N ILE A 276 -4.68 19.35 19.88
CA ILE A 276 -5.65 19.02 18.84
C ILE A 276 -6.84 18.27 19.49
N PRO A 277 -8.07 18.84 19.51
CA PRO A 277 -9.21 18.25 20.24
C PRO A 277 -9.60 16.84 19.78
N PHE A 278 -9.36 16.56 18.50
CA PHE A 278 -9.68 15.31 17.82
C PHE A 278 -8.50 14.32 17.77
N TRP A 279 -7.41 14.61 18.51
CA TRP A 279 -6.29 13.70 18.68
C TRP A 279 -6.12 13.31 20.13
N ARG A 280 -6.65 12.14 20.51
CA ARG A 280 -6.50 11.59 21.86
C ARG A 280 -5.19 10.81 21.97
N GLN A 281 -4.60 10.82 23.16
CA GLN A 281 -3.45 9.98 23.46
C GLN A 281 -3.77 8.51 23.14
N ASN A 282 -2.84 7.83 22.45
CA ASN A 282 -2.91 6.45 21.96
C ASN A 282 -3.88 6.17 20.80
N LEU A 283 -4.92 6.99 20.58
CA LEU A 283 -5.77 6.89 19.39
C LEU A 283 -5.15 7.63 18.19
N PRO A 284 -5.25 7.08 16.97
CA PRO A 284 -4.89 7.84 15.78
C PRO A 284 -5.85 9.02 15.55
N TRP A 285 -5.30 10.14 15.11
CA TRP A 285 -6.09 11.24 14.59
C TRP A 285 -6.62 10.88 13.20
N LEU A 286 -7.92 10.56 13.10
CA LEU A 286 -8.55 10.17 11.83
C LEU A 286 -9.40 11.26 11.18
N PHE A 287 -10.00 12.16 11.97
CA PHE A 287 -10.99 13.14 11.52
C PHE A 287 -10.58 14.55 11.92
N TYR A 288 -10.81 15.53 11.05
CA TYR A 288 -10.61 16.96 11.36
C TYR A 288 -11.80 17.60 12.10
N GLY A 289 -12.74 16.77 12.55
CA GLY A 289 -13.94 17.18 13.28
C GLY A 289 -14.99 16.08 13.31
N ASP A 290 -15.96 16.23 14.21
CA ASP A 290 -17.11 15.35 14.41
C ASP A 290 -18.42 15.91 13.81
N GLN A 291 -18.37 17.15 13.31
CA GLN A 291 -19.50 17.87 12.72
C GLN A 291 -19.19 18.35 11.30
N LEU A 292 -20.25 18.43 10.49
CA LEU A 292 -20.21 19.08 9.17
C LEU A 292 -19.89 20.57 9.33
N GLY A 293 -19.19 21.16 8.36
CA GLY A 293 -18.92 22.60 8.32
C GLY A 293 -17.49 23.03 8.65
N LEU A 294 -16.64 22.10 9.12
CA LEU A 294 -15.26 22.42 9.50
C LEU A 294 -14.28 22.41 8.33
N ALA A 295 -14.63 21.80 7.19
CA ALA A 295 -13.70 21.68 6.07
C ALA A 295 -13.22 23.03 5.50
N PRO A 296 -14.07 24.05 5.28
CA PRO A 296 -13.58 25.36 4.82
C PRO A 296 -12.57 25.97 5.79
N GLN A 297 -12.79 25.82 7.10
CA GLN A 297 -11.87 26.36 8.10
C GLN A 297 -10.48 25.72 7.98
N VAL A 298 -10.42 24.40 7.81
CA VAL A 298 -9.17 23.66 7.64
C VAL A 298 -8.47 24.01 6.33
N LEU A 299 -9.22 24.23 5.26
CA LEU A 299 -8.68 24.36 3.90
C LEU A 299 -8.33 25.79 3.49
N SER A 300 -8.92 26.84 4.08
CA SER A 300 -8.73 28.21 3.60
C SER A 300 -8.45 29.26 4.67
N THR A 301 -8.37 28.89 5.96
CA THR A 301 -8.18 29.90 7.02
C THR A 301 -6.71 30.26 7.25
N THR A 302 -5.81 29.27 7.23
CA THR A 302 -4.40 29.49 7.58
C THR A 302 -3.49 29.07 6.43
N PRO A 303 -2.81 30.02 5.75
CA PRO A 303 -1.84 29.67 4.72
C PRO A 303 -0.60 29.05 5.35
N LEU A 304 0.13 28.26 4.55
CA LEU A 304 1.39 27.69 4.99
C LEU A 304 2.45 28.80 5.15
N PRO A 305 3.31 28.74 6.19
CA PRO A 305 4.34 29.77 6.42
C PRO A 305 5.41 29.85 5.32
N THR A 306 5.56 28.78 4.53
CA THR A 306 6.59 28.69 3.50
C THR A 306 6.09 29.22 2.15
N ASN A 307 6.91 30.08 1.54
CA ASN A 307 6.69 30.58 0.18
C ASN A 307 7.42 29.68 -0.82
N PHE A 308 6.68 29.17 -1.80
CA PHE A 308 7.24 28.36 -2.88
C PHE A 308 7.58 29.23 -4.11
N SER A 309 8.46 28.74 -4.97
CA SER A 309 8.82 29.44 -6.22
C SER A 309 9.12 28.46 -7.36
N PHE A 310 8.94 28.92 -8.61
CA PHE A 310 9.23 28.10 -9.79
C PHE A 310 10.73 28.06 -10.15
N LYS A 311 11.48 29.12 -9.84
CA LYS A 311 12.92 29.29 -10.13
C LYS A 311 13.58 30.22 -9.11
N GLY A 312 14.78 29.89 -8.63
CA GLY A 312 15.62 30.83 -7.87
C GLY A 312 16.62 30.17 -6.93
N GLN A 313 17.63 30.93 -6.50
CA GLN A 313 18.64 30.53 -5.50
C GLN A 313 18.03 30.25 -4.11
N ASN A 314 16.78 30.68 -3.85
CA ASN A 314 16.06 30.49 -2.59
C ASN A 314 15.14 29.24 -2.62
N GLN A 315 15.78 28.07 -2.72
CA GLN A 315 15.52 26.74 -2.15
C GLN A 315 14.11 26.08 -1.97
N ASN A 316 12.95 26.68 -2.27
CA ASN A 316 11.64 26.00 -2.13
C ASN A 316 10.94 25.71 -3.48
N THR A 317 11.62 25.02 -4.39
CA THR A 317 11.06 24.60 -5.69
C THR A 317 10.35 23.24 -5.64
N LYS A 318 10.46 22.53 -4.52
CA LYS A 318 9.84 21.21 -4.29
C LYS A 318 8.95 21.25 -3.06
N MET A 319 7.81 20.58 -3.14
CA MET A 319 6.96 20.31 -1.98
C MET A 319 7.38 18.97 -1.38
N LYS A 320 7.91 18.99 -0.16
CA LYS A 320 8.42 17.79 0.50
C LYS A 320 7.30 17.06 1.23
N PHE A 321 6.64 16.13 0.56
CA PHE A 321 5.65 15.28 1.22
C PHE A 321 6.31 14.07 1.88
N VAL A 322 5.94 13.83 3.13
CA VAL A 322 6.36 12.67 3.91
C VAL A 322 5.14 11.95 4.47
N ALA A 323 5.22 10.63 4.60
CA ALA A 323 4.16 9.81 5.19
C ALA A 323 4.69 8.97 6.36
N ALA A 324 3.90 8.95 7.43
CA ALA A 324 4.02 7.93 8.47
C ALA A 324 3.24 6.70 8.00
N SER A 325 3.91 5.55 7.96
CA SER A 325 3.35 4.30 7.44
C SER A 325 3.03 3.33 8.58
N TYR A 326 1.90 2.63 8.49
CA TYR A 326 1.44 1.66 9.49
C TYR A 326 0.99 0.35 8.85
N ASP A 327 1.23 -0.77 9.52
CA ASP A 327 0.65 -2.05 9.11
C ASP A 327 -0.82 -2.18 9.54
N VAL A 328 -1.50 -3.21 9.05
CA VAL A 328 -2.90 -3.48 9.39
C VAL A 328 -3.14 -3.78 10.87
N LYS A 329 -2.11 -4.21 11.61
CA LYS A 329 -2.15 -4.48 13.05
C LYS A 329 -1.89 -3.23 13.89
N GLY A 330 -1.70 -2.06 13.27
CA GLY A 330 -1.48 -0.80 13.95
C GLY A 330 -0.02 -0.54 14.36
N ASN A 331 0.94 -1.34 13.89
CA ASN A 331 2.36 -1.09 14.14
C ASN A 331 2.84 0.03 13.22
N PHE A 332 3.62 0.96 13.78
CA PHE A 332 4.35 1.93 13.00
C PHE A 332 5.48 1.22 12.23
N LEU A 333 5.54 1.46 10.93
CA LEU A 333 6.56 0.89 10.04
C LEU A 333 7.74 1.83 9.89
N LYS A 334 7.49 3.04 9.35
CA LYS A 334 8.53 4.04 9.07
C LYS A 334 7.94 5.38 8.64
N TRP A 335 8.77 6.41 8.74
CA TRP A 335 8.64 7.64 7.96
C TRP A 335 9.25 7.44 6.57
N GLN A 336 8.59 7.92 5.53
CA GLN A 336 9.13 7.88 4.18
C GLN A 336 8.70 9.09 3.35
N THR A 337 9.55 9.51 2.42
CA THR A 337 9.18 10.48 1.39
C THR A 337 8.13 9.87 0.46
N LEU A 338 7.28 10.72 -0.13
CA LEU A 338 6.38 10.28 -1.20
C LEU A 338 7.06 10.21 -2.58
N GLU A 339 8.27 10.77 -2.72
CA GLU A 339 9.12 10.57 -3.90
C GLU A 339 9.33 9.06 -4.16
N GLY A 340 9.48 8.69 -5.43
CA GLY A 340 9.54 7.30 -5.89
C GLY A 340 8.16 6.65 -6.10
N GLY A 341 7.07 7.42 -6.01
CA GLY A 341 5.73 6.96 -6.37
C GLY A 341 5.01 6.16 -5.27
N VAL A 342 5.24 6.48 -3.99
CA VAL A 342 4.63 5.75 -2.86
C VAL A 342 3.10 5.70 -2.93
N LEU A 343 2.45 6.81 -3.34
CA LEU A 343 0.99 6.89 -3.52
C LEU A 343 0.56 6.66 -4.99
N GLN A 344 1.49 6.35 -5.89
CA GLN A 344 1.26 6.18 -7.32
C GLN A 344 1.32 4.69 -7.65
N LEU A 345 0.16 4.04 -7.76
CA LEU A 345 0.09 2.61 -8.11
C LEU A 345 0.58 2.33 -9.54
N CYS A 346 0.51 3.31 -10.43
CA CYS A 346 0.99 3.19 -11.79
C CYS A 346 2.52 3.23 -11.85
N PRO A 347 3.18 2.21 -12.43
CA PRO A 347 4.63 2.21 -12.55
C PRO A 347 5.10 3.26 -13.56
N ASP A 348 6.19 3.96 -13.26
CA ASP A 348 6.88 4.88 -14.17
C ASP A 348 8.34 5.05 -13.71
N THR A 349 9.11 5.85 -14.46
CA THR A 349 10.46 6.25 -14.06
C THR A 349 10.44 7.19 -12.85
N GLU A 350 11.42 7.05 -11.95
CA GLU A 350 11.51 7.86 -10.73
C GLU A 350 11.47 9.37 -11.02
N ILE A 351 12.10 9.81 -12.12
CA ILE A 351 12.07 11.22 -12.56
C ILE A 351 10.63 11.70 -12.82
N ARG A 352 9.81 10.88 -13.49
CA ARG A 352 8.42 11.22 -13.79
C ARG A 352 7.54 11.14 -12.55
N LEU A 353 7.71 10.11 -11.73
CA LEU A 353 6.99 9.97 -10.45
C LEU A 353 7.24 11.19 -9.54
N ASN A 354 8.51 11.64 -9.46
CA ASN A 354 8.93 12.77 -8.63
C ASN A 354 8.48 14.13 -9.18
N ALA A 355 8.17 14.23 -10.49
CA ALA A 355 7.67 15.47 -11.08
C ALA A 355 6.35 15.93 -10.44
N ALA A 356 5.56 14.99 -9.90
CA ALA A 356 4.33 15.28 -9.16
C ALA A 356 4.53 16.22 -7.95
N TYR A 357 5.73 16.23 -7.35
CA TYR A 357 6.02 17.01 -6.15
C TYR A 357 6.82 18.30 -6.44
N SER A 358 7.04 18.60 -7.72
CA SER A 358 7.67 19.86 -8.15
C SER A 358 6.65 20.99 -8.14
N PHE A 359 6.96 22.07 -7.42
CA PHE A 359 6.01 23.17 -7.28
C PHE A 359 5.72 23.83 -8.64
N GLY A 360 4.44 24.03 -8.94
CA GLY A 360 3.97 24.58 -10.19
C GLY A 360 3.75 23.58 -11.33
N THR A 361 3.91 22.29 -11.06
CA THR A 361 3.81 21.25 -12.10
C THR A 361 2.46 20.56 -12.01
N THR A 362 1.57 20.81 -12.97
CA THR A 362 0.37 19.97 -13.14
C THR A 362 0.81 18.59 -13.60
N TYR A 363 0.37 17.56 -12.88
CA TYR A 363 0.77 16.17 -13.13
C TYR A 363 -0.46 15.30 -13.32
N GLN A 364 -0.39 14.35 -14.24
CA GLN A 364 -1.40 13.32 -14.40
C GLN A 364 -0.76 12.02 -14.88
N GLN A 365 -1.22 10.92 -14.29
CA GLN A 365 -0.81 9.58 -14.61
C GLN A 365 -2.03 8.67 -14.58
N ASN A 366 -2.25 7.92 -15.65
CA ASN A 366 -3.33 6.94 -15.74
C ASN A 366 -2.76 5.63 -16.27
N CYS A 367 -3.20 4.51 -15.72
CA CYS A 367 -2.81 3.19 -16.19
C CYS A 367 -3.90 2.16 -15.90
N GLU A 368 -3.72 0.95 -16.41
CA GLU A 368 -4.56 -0.19 -16.12
C GLU A 368 -3.69 -1.31 -15.54
N ILE A 369 -4.10 -1.85 -14.39
CA ILE A 369 -3.34 -2.87 -13.66
C ILE A 369 -4.21 -4.13 -13.52
N SER A 370 -3.63 -5.29 -13.83
CA SER A 370 -4.30 -6.59 -13.63
C SER A 370 -4.49 -6.90 -12.14
N ILE A 371 -5.61 -7.51 -11.78
CA ILE A 371 -5.91 -7.87 -10.38
C ILE A 371 -4.89 -8.87 -9.81
N SER A 372 -4.39 -9.81 -10.62
CA SER A 372 -3.33 -10.75 -10.23
C SER A 372 -2.07 -10.04 -9.70
N ASN A 373 -1.61 -8.98 -10.39
CA ASN A 373 -0.48 -8.16 -9.94
C ASN A 373 -0.80 -7.41 -8.64
N ILE A 374 -2.02 -6.90 -8.47
CA ILE A 374 -2.43 -6.20 -7.24
C ILE A 374 -2.38 -7.15 -6.05
N LEU A 375 -2.94 -8.36 -6.17
CA LEU A 375 -2.94 -9.36 -5.10
C LEU A 375 -1.54 -9.82 -4.71
N THR A 376 -0.64 -9.92 -5.70
CA THR A 376 0.76 -10.34 -5.48
C THR A 376 1.58 -9.23 -4.81
N ASN A 377 1.44 -7.98 -5.27
CA ASN A 377 2.25 -6.86 -4.81
C ASN A 377 1.71 -6.22 -3.52
N PHE A 378 0.40 -6.32 -3.27
CA PHE A 378 -0.28 -5.71 -2.13
C PHE A 378 -1.15 -6.72 -1.35
N PRO A 379 -0.53 -7.77 -0.77
CA PRO A 379 -1.28 -8.83 -0.09
C PRO A 379 -1.95 -8.35 1.21
N THR A 380 -1.43 -7.28 1.82
CA THR A 380 -1.95 -6.67 3.06
C THR A 380 -1.93 -5.14 2.95
N PRO A 381 -2.94 -4.43 3.49
CA PRO A 381 -2.99 -2.98 3.42
C PRO A 381 -1.89 -2.32 4.26
N ILE A 382 -1.32 -1.24 3.71
CA ILE A 382 -0.45 -0.29 4.41
C ILE A 382 -1.19 1.03 4.49
N PHE A 383 -1.17 1.65 5.67
CA PHE A 383 -1.86 2.89 5.95
C PHE A 383 -0.88 4.05 6.01
N TYR A 384 -1.27 5.21 5.49
CA TYR A 384 -0.45 6.40 5.38
C TYR A 384 -1.14 7.60 6.02
N ASP A 385 -0.44 8.26 6.94
CA ASP A 385 -0.76 9.63 7.36
C ASP A 385 0.21 10.56 6.61
N VAL A 386 -0.31 11.44 5.75
CA VAL A 386 0.50 12.30 4.88
C VAL A 386 0.72 13.68 5.50
N TYR A 387 1.93 14.20 5.36
CA TYR A 387 2.33 15.50 5.85
C TYR A 387 3.16 16.24 4.80
N LEU A 388 3.11 17.57 4.85
CA LEU A 388 4.02 18.45 4.13
C LEU A 388 5.08 18.96 5.10
N GLU A 389 6.35 18.70 4.80
CA GLU A 389 7.48 19.28 5.52
C GLU A 389 7.67 20.74 5.08
N TYR A 390 7.89 21.62 6.06
CA TYR A 390 8.11 23.04 5.83
C TYR A 390 9.09 23.61 6.87
N ASN A 391 9.77 24.70 6.55
CA ASN A 391 10.66 25.38 7.48
C ASN A 391 10.02 26.70 7.94
N ASP A 392 10.16 27.02 9.23
CA ASP A 392 9.80 28.33 9.75
C ASP A 392 10.85 29.40 9.37
N GLU A 393 10.59 30.64 9.76
CA GLU A 393 11.50 31.77 9.53
C GLU A 393 12.87 31.57 10.21
N ASN A 394 12.94 30.75 11.27
CA ASN A 394 14.15 30.42 12.01
C ASN A 394 14.85 29.14 11.51
N GLN A 395 14.43 28.58 10.36
CA GLN A 395 14.95 27.32 9.79
C GLN A 395 14.71 26.06 10.63
N HIS A 396 13.74 26.07 11.54
CA HIS A 396 13.25 24.85 12.19
C HIS A 396 12.31 24.11 11.25
N GLN A 397 12.52 22.80 11.17
CA GLN A 397 11.74 21.91 10.33
C GLN A 397 10.46 21.48 11.06
N TYR A 398 9.32 21.69 10.40
CA TYR A 398 7.99 21.33 10.87
C TYR A 398 7.27 20.47 9.85
N ILE A 399 6.20 19.82 10.30
CA ILE A 399 5.31 19.03 9.45
C ILE A 399 3.89 19.55 9.57
N TRP A 400 3.20 19.63 8.44
CA TRP A 400 1.80 20.02 8.36
C TRP A 400 0.97 18.84 7.88
N ALA A 401 -0.03 18.42 8.67
CA ALA A 401 -0.87 17.29 8.30
C ALA A 401 -1.75 17.64 7.08
N VAL A 402 -1.70 16.79 6.05
CA VAL A 402 -2.44 17.00 4.80
C VAL A 402 -3.83 16.37 4.94
N PRO A 403 -4.92 17.16 4.89
CA PRO A 403 -6.28 16.64 4.97
C PRO A 403 -6.63 15.78 3.75
N VAL A 404 -7.58 14.85 3.97
CA VAL A 404 -8.06 13.90 2.97
C VAL A 404 -9.56 14.01 2.79
N LEU A 405 -10.00 14.27 1.55
CA LEU A 405 -11.39 14.17 1.10
C LEU A 405 -11.63 12.77 0.53
N ASN A 406 -12.16 11.87 1.36
CA ASN A 406 -12.54 10.52 0.94
C ASN A 406 -13.94 10.53 0.31
N LEU A 407 -14.03 10.33 -1.00
CA LEU A 407 -15.29 10.38 -1.75
C LEU A 407 -16.26 9.22 -1.41
N ASN A 408 -15.75 8.15 -0.81
CA ASN A 408 -16.55 6.99 -0.40
C ASN A 408 -17.02 7.08 1.06
N LEU A 409 -16.68 8.16 1.78
CA LEU A 409 -17.11 8.37 3.17
C LEU A 409 -18.61 8.62 3.22
N GLN A 410 -19.31 7.77 3.98
CA GLN A 410 -20.72 7.93 4.29
C GLN A 410 -20.92 8.38 5.73
N HIS A 411 -21.74 9.42 5.93
CA HIS A 411 -22.22 9.82 7.25
C HIS A 411 -23.73 9.64 7.29
N ASN A 412 -24.23 8.75 8.15
CA ASN A 412 -25.63 8.33 8.20
C ASN A 412 -26.17 7.90 6.82
N LYS A 413 -25.38 7.10 6.09
CA LYS A 413 -25.67 6.56 4.74
C LYS A 413 -25.68 7.58 3.60
N ILE A 414 -25.22 8.82 3.84
CA ILE A 414 -25.11 9.87 2.82
C ILE A 414 -23.64 10.08 2.48
N PHE A 415 -23.30 10.11 1.19
CA PHE A 415 -21.96 10.46 0.71
C PHE A 415 -21.70 11.97 0.82
N VAL A 416 -21.29 12.42 1.99
CA VAL A 416 -21.14 13.84 2.32
C VAL A 416 -20.02 14.55 1.54
N ASN A 417 -19.01 13.79 1.09
CA ASN A 417 -17.84 14.32 0.39
C ASN A 417 -18.00 14.40 -1.14
N GLN A 418 -19.17 14.05 -1.68
CA GLN A 418 -19.49 14.21 -3.11
C GLN A 418 -20.32 15.47 -3.39
N ASP A 419 -20.75 16.19 -2.34
CA ASP A 419 -21.51 17.42 -2.50
C ASP A 419 -20.60 18.57 -3.00
N SER A 420 -21.13 19.41 -3.90
CA SER A 420 -20.43 20.61 -4.38
C SER A 420 -20.10 21.62 -3.27
N ASN A 421 -20.88 21.63 -2.19
CA ASN A 421 -20.69 22.54 -1.07
C ASN A 421 -19.69 21.97 -0.06
N SER A 422 -18.52 22.60 0.02
CA SER A 422 -17.44 22.20 0.95
C SER A 422 -17.82 22.30 2.43
N GLY A 423 -18.86 23.08 2.78
CA GLY A 423 -19.41 23.11 4.13
C GLY A 423 -20.05 21.79 4.59
N LYS A 424 -20.31 20.84 3.69
CA LYS A 424 -20.79 19.49 4.05
C LYS A 424 -19.68 18.46 4.12
N TRP A 425 -18.44 18.80 3.76
CA TRP A 425 -17.37 17.82 3.73
C TRP A 425 -16.90 17.42 5.13
N LEU A 426 -16.58 16.14 5.30
CA LEU A 426 -15.88 15.59 6.45
C LEU A 426 -14.48 15.17 6.01
N LEU A 427 -13.50 15.95 6.45
CA LEU A 427 -12.09 15.70 6.15
C LEU A 427 -11.52 14.65 7.10
N THR A 428 -10.78 13.72 6.50
CA THR A 428 -10.07 12.63 7.17
C THR A 428 -8.57 12.81 7.01
N ARG A 429 -7.77 11.83 7.45
CA ARG A 429 -6.31 11.94 7.45
C ARG A 429 -5.59 10.70 6.95
N ARG A 430 -5.99 9.52 7.45
CA ARG A 430 -5.34 8.25 7.14
C ARG A 430 -5.94 7.62 5.90
N ILE A 431 -5.09 7.16 4.98
CA ILE A 431 -5.49 6.47 3.74
C ILE A 431 -4.76 5.13 3.59
N PHE A 432 -5.24 4.29 2.67
CA PHE A 432 -4.51 3.13 2.15
C PHE A 432 -4.70 3.06 0.64
N LEU A 433 -3.91 2.25 -0.06
CA LEU A 433 -4.04 2.11 -1.53
C LEU A 433 -4.81 0.86 -1.94
N VAL A 434 -4.58 -0.26 -1.25
CA VAL A 434 -5.20 -1.54 -1.57
C VAL A 434 -5.55 -2.25 -0.26
N ASP A 435 -6.79 -2.73 -0.16
CA ASP A 435 -7.24 -3.65 0.88
C ASP A 435 -7.64 -4.98 0.21
N ALA A 436 -6.74 -5.96 0.36
CA ALA A 436 -6.93 -7.35 -0.04
C ALA A 436 -7.17 -8.30 1.15
N LEU A 437 -7.46 -7.73 2.33
CA LEU A 437 -7.56 -8.47 3.58
C LEU A 437 -8.99 -8.50 4.12
N SER A 438 -9.71 -7.37 4.11
CA SER A 438 -11.08 -7.37 4.62
C SER A 438 -12.02 -8.23 3.79
N GLY A 439 -11.71 -8.45 2.51
CA GLY A 439 -12.47 -9.29 1.59
C GLY A 439 -12.32 -10.80 1.72
N ARG A 440 -11.56 -11.29 2.70
CA ARG A 440 -11.37 -12.73 2.92
C ARG A 440 -12.46 -13.28 3.85
N GLU A 441 -13.07 -14.39 3.45
CA GLU A 441 -14.11 -15.09 4.20
C GLU A 441 -13.55 -16.42 4.74
N ASN A 442 -14.01 -16.84 5.92
CA ASN A 442 -13.68 -18.10 6.61
C ASN A 442 -12.23 -18.30 7.06
N ASP A 443 -11.24 -17.98 6.22
CA ASP A 443 -9.82 -18.14 6.52
C ASP A 443 -8.99 -16.97 5.98
N LEU A 444 -8.03 -16.51 6.77
CA LEU A 444 -7.13 -15.41 6.38
C LEU A 444 -6.13 -15.80 5.30
N GLY A 445 -5.85 -17.09 5.11
CA GLY A 445 -5.01 -17.60 4.03
C GLY A 445 -5.75 -17.73 2.69
N SER A 446 -7.08 -17.64 2.70
CA SER A 446 -7.90 -17.72 1.49
C SER A 446 -7.69 -16.52 0.54
N GLN A 447 -7.98 -16.73 -0.74
CA GLN A 447 -8.04 -15.63 -1.70
C GLN A 447 -9.22 -14.72 -1.34
N PRO A 448 -9.05 -13.38 -1.36
CA PRO A 448 -10.16 -12.48 -1.11
C PRO A 448 -11.23 -12.63 -2.20
N ARG A 449 -12.49 -12.60 -1.79
CA ARG A 449 -13.64 -12.50 -2.71
C ARG A 449 -13.77 -11.07 -3.24
N LEU A 450 -13.51 -10.09 -2.40
CA LEU A 450 -13.62 -8.67 -2.72
C LEU A 450 -12.31 -7.97 -2.40
N ILE A 451 -11.95 -6.97 -3.19
CA ILE A 451 -10.84 -6.07 -2.86
C ILE A 451 -11.27 -4.63 -3.05
N ARG A 452 -10.66 -3.75 -2.28
CA ARG A 452 -10.87 -2.32 -2.39
C ARG A 452 -9.57 -1.63 -2.79
N ILE A 453 -9.63 -0.80 -3.82
CA ILE A 453 -8.46 -0.14 -4.39
C ILE A 453 -8.73 1.36 -4.53
N ALA A 454 -7.74 2.19 -4.18
CA ALA A 454 -7.73 3.61 -4.46
C ALA A 454 -7.53 3.85 -5.97
N THR A 455 -8.64 3.94 -6.71
CA THR A 455 -8.65 4.08 -8.18
C THR A 455 -8.39 5.51 -8.63
N GLN A 456 -8.62 6.49 -7.76
CA GLN A 456 -8.34 7.89 -8.05
C GLN A 456 -7.72 8.58 -6.84
N ILE A 457 -6.55 9.19 -7.04
CA ILE A 457 -5.92 10.08 -6.07
C ILE A 457 -5.60 11.41 -6.76
N SER A 458 -6.06 12.52 -6.18
CA SER A 458 -5.79 13.87 -6.67
C SER A 458 -5.24 14.71 -5.53
N LEU A 459 -4.06 15.29 -5.72
CA LEU A 459 -3.50 16.29 -4.83
C LEU A 459 -3.84 17.69 -5.37
N SER A 460 -4.73 18.40 -4.69
CA SER A 460 -5.10 19.77 -5.04
C SER A 460 -4.29 20.76 -4.21
N ILE A 461 -3.70 21.73 -4.89
CA ILE A 461 -2.87 22.79 -4.30
C ILE A 461 -3.54 24.13 -4.60
N HIS A 462 -4.05 24.78 -3.56
CA HIS A 462 -4.72 26.06 -3.67
C HIS A 462 -3.74 27.19 -3.37
N LEU A 463 -3.54 28.07 -4.34
CA LEU A 463 -2.75 29.28 -4.18
C LEU A 463 -3.55 30.33 -3.40
N VAL A 464 -2.88 31.05 -2.50
CA VAL A 464 -3.51 32.16 -1.78
C VAL A 464 -3.75 33.30 -2.77
N PRO A 465 -5.00 33.75 -2.98
CA PRO A 465 -5.31 34.77 -3.95
C PRO A 465 -4.62 36.09 -3.61
N ASN A 466 -4.36 36.90 -4.63
CA ASN A 466 -3.81 38.26 -4.50
C ASN A 466 -2.44 38.34 -3.79
N THR A 467 -1.72 37.23 -3.67
CA THR A 467 -0.34 37.21 -3.24
C THR A 467 0.59 37.15 -4.44
N LYS A 468 1.64 38.00 -4.48
CA LYS A 468 2.71 37.90 -5.47
C LYS A 468 3.74 36.80 -5.16
N ASN A 469 3.45 36.02 -4.12
CA ASN A 469 4.33 35.02 -3.54
C ASN A 469 3.68 33.64 -3.77
N GLY A 470 4.46 32.57 -3.91
CA GLY A 470 3.93 31.21 -4.07
C GLY A 470 3.40 30.63 -2.76
N ASN A 471 2.57 31.39 -2.05
CA ASN A 471 1.91 30.97 -0.82
C ASN A 471 0.74 30.06 -1.16
N ILE A 472 0.62 28.97 -0.42
CA ILE A 472 -0.45 28.00 -0.61
C ILE A 472 -1.21 27.80 0.70
N TYR A 473 -2.48 27.47 0.55
CA TYR A 473 -3.24 26.84 1.62
C TYR A 473 -2.79 25.38 1.81
N PRO A 474 -3.19 24.72 2.92
CA PRO A 474 -2.92 23.30 3.11
C PRO A 474 -3.36 22.49 1.88
N PRO A 475 -2.47 21.69 1.27
CA PRO A 475 -2.85 20.82 0.15
C PRO A 475 -3.96 19.86 0.58
N LEU A 476 -4.81 19.47 -0.37
CA LEU A 476 -5.89 18.53 -0.14
C LEU A 476 -5.65 17.26 -0.96
N ILE A 477 -5.71 16.09 -0.32
CA ILE A 477 -5.76 14.81 -1.02
C ILE A 477 -7.22 14.41 -1.20
N THR A 478 -7.68 14.33 -2.43
CA THR A 478 -8.98 13.71 -2.77
C THR A 478 -8.75 12.28 -3.22
N ILE A 479 -9.46 11.34 -2.60
CA ILE A 479 -9.32 9.91 -2.87
C ILE A 479 -10.68 9.27 -3.15
N ALA A 480 -10.72 8.45 -4.21
CA ALA A 480 -11.84 7.58 -4.53
C ALA A 480 -11.35 6.12 -4.51
N TYR A 481 -12.15 5.26 -3.91
CA TYR A 481 -11.97 3.83 -3.85
C TYR A 481 -13.03 3.13 -4.69
N SER A 482 -12.65 2.02 -5.31
CA SER A 482 -13.58 1.13 -5.99
C SER A 482 -13.50 -0.28 -5.42
N ASP A 483 -14.66 -0.93 -5.35
CA ASP A 483 -14.83 -2.28 -4.82
C ASP A 483 -14.90 -3.28 -5.97
N ILE A 484 -14.02 -4.29 -5.99
CA ILE A 484 -13.91 -5.26 -7.08
C ILE A 484 -14.23 -6.67 -6.59
N ASP A 485 -15.28 -7.27 -7.15
CA ASP A 485 -15.62 -8.70 -6.99
C ASP A 485 -14.69 -9.57 -7.83
N ILE A 486 -13.93 -10.43 -7.15
CA ILE A 486 -12.91 -11.28 -7.76
C ILE A 486 -13.58 -12.57 -8.24
N LYS A 487 -13.68 -12.70 -9.56
CA LYS A 487 -14.13 -13.93 -10.23
C LYS A 487 -12.94 -14.69 -10.81
N ASP A 488 -12.08 -13.97 -11.54
CA ASP A 488 -10.83 -14.50 -12.10
C ASP A 488 -9.77 -13.38 -12.10
N PRO A 489 -8.76 -13.46 -11.20
CA PRO A 489 -7.71 -12.45 -11.10
C PRO A 489 -6.90 -12.22 -12.38
N ASN A 490 -6.83 -13.21 -13.27
CA ASN A 490 -5.97 -13.14 -14.46
C ASN A 490 -6.65 -12.46 -15.65
N SER A 491 -7.99 -12.42 -15.68
CA SER A 491 -8.76 -11.76 -16.73
C SER A 491 -9.30 -10.38 -16.33
N GLN A 492 -9.25 -10.04 -15.04
CA GLN A 492 -9.72 -8.76 -14.52
C GLN A 492 -8.59 -7.72 -14.41
N SER A 493 -8.92 -6.48 -14.73
CA SER A 493 -8.05 -5.31 -14.59
C SER A 493 -8.82 -4.11 -14.03
N VAL A 494 -8.09 -3.14 -13.49
CA VAL A 494 -8.64 -1.90 -12.94
C VAL A 494 -7.90 -0.69 -13.48
N LYS A 495 -8.65 0.36 -13.81
CA LYS A 495 -8.09 1.66 -14.20
C LYS A 495 -7.76 2.48 -12.96
N ILE A 496 -6.55 3.01 -12.92
CA ILE A 496 -6.05 3.82 -11.81
C ILE A 496 -5.57 5.16 -12.35
N SER A 497 -5.82 6.22 -11.58
CA SER A 497 -5.42 7.59 -11.88
C SER A 497 -4.79 8.27 -10.67
N PHE A 498 -3.69 8.99 -10.92
CA PHE A 498 -3.07 9.89 -9.97
C PHE A 498 -2.87 11.26 -10.63
N SER A 499 -3.20 12.34 -9.93
CA SER A 499 -3.00 13.69 -10.46
C SER A 499 -2.62 14.71 -9.39
N VAL A 500 -1.96 15.78 -9.83
CA VAL A 500 -1.66 16.97 -9.03
C VAL A 500 -2.19 18.18 -9.77
N LYS A 501 -3.05 18.95 -9.10
CA LYS A 501 -3.78 20.08 -9.67
C LYS A 501 -3.48 21.35 -8.90
N TYR A 502 -3.39 22.45 -9.63
CA TYR A 502 -3.23 23.79 -9.07
C TYR A 502 -4.50 24.58 -9.30
N GLU A 503 -5.02 25.19 -8.25
CA GLU A 503 -6.24 25.99 -8.28
C GLU A 503 -5.97 27.36 -7.67
N MET A 504 -6.55 28.40 -8.27
CA MET A 504 -6.44 29.78 -7.81
C MET A 504 -7.73 30.50 -8.16
N ASP A 505 -8.25 31.32 -7.25
CA ASP A 505 -9.36 32.22 -7.57
C ASP A 505 -8.89 33.30 -8.55
N GLN A 506 -9.53 33.36 -9.71
CA GLN A 506 -9.23 34.32 -10.78
C GLN A 506 -10.29 35.43 -10.90
N GLY A 507 -11.25 35.54 -9.96
CA GLY A 507 -12.33 36.51 -10.05
C GLY A 507 -11.84 37.95 -10.26
N GLU A 508 -10.82 38.37 -9.52
CA GLU A 508 -10.23 39.70 -9.70
C GLU A 508 -9.51 39.86 -11.05
N ALA A 509 -8.78 38.83 -11.49
CA ALA A 509 -8.10 38.85 -12.79
C ALA A 509 -9.11 38.95 -13.94
N HIS A 510 -10.26 38.27 -13.85
CA HIS A 510 -11.35 38.41 -14.79
C HIS A 510 -11.90 39.84 -14.82
N VAL A 511 -12.23 40.42 -13.66
CA VAL A 511 -12.72 41.80 -13.58
C VAL A 511 -11.70 42.80 -14.14
N GLN A 512 -10.42 42.64 -13.82
CA GLN A 512 -9.35 43.50 -14.37
C GLN A 512 -9.22 43.34 -15.90
N THR A 513 -9.35 42.11 -16.40
CA THR A 513 -9.33 41.82 -17.84
C THR A 513 -10.53 42.46 -18.54
N ASP A 514 -11.72 42.37 -17.96
CA ASP A 514 -12.94 42.96 -18.50
C ASP A 514 -12.85 44.49 -18.56
N ILE A 515 -12.33 45.13 -17.50
CA ILE A 515 -12.08 46.57 -17.48
C ILE A 515 -11.05 46.96 -18.55
N ALA A 516 -9.95 46.21 -18.66
CA ALA A 516 -8.92 46.48 -19.66
C ALA A 516 -9.46 46.34 -21.09
N LEU A 517 -10.27 45.31 -21.35
CA LEU A 517 -10.94 45.12 -22.64
C LEU A 517 -11.90 46.27 -22.95
N GLY A 518 -12.69 46.73 -21.97
CA GLY A 518 -13.58 47.88 -22.13
C GLY A 518 -12.82 49.17 -22.46
N VAL A 519 -11.75 49.47 -21.74
CA VAL A 519 -10.94 50.70 -21.94
C VAL A 519 -10.18 50.65 -23.27
N LEU A 520 -9.47 49.55 -23.54
CA LEU A 520 -8.69 49.40 -24.78
C LEU A 520 -9.61 49.35 -26.00
N GLY A 521 -10.78 48.74 -25.89
CA GLY A 521 -11.80 48.77 -26.96
C GLY A 521 -12.34 50.16 -27.20
N GLY A 522 -12.65 50.93 -26.15
CA GLY A 522 -13.08 52.32 -26.29
C GLY A 522 -12.01 53.20 -26.96
N LEU A 523 -10.75 53.07 -26.53
CA LEU A 523 -9.62 53.79 -27.12
C LEU A 523 -9.37 53.39 -28.58
N ALA A 524 -9.55 52.11 -28.93
CA ALA A 524 -9.42 51.62 -30.29
C ALA A 524 -10.46 52.26 -31.22
N VAL A 525 -11.72 52.33 -30.79
CA VAL A 525 -12.81 52.99 -31.53
C VAL A 525 -12.55 54.48 -31.70
N LEU A 526 -12.14 55.18 -30.63
CA LEU A 526 -11.79 56.61 -30.72
C LEU A 526 -10.62 56.85 -31.69
N SER A 527 -9.60 55.99 -31.65
CA SER A 527 -8.45 56.07 -32.56
C SER A 527 -8.86 55.83 -34.01
N SER A 528 -9.75 54.86 -34.26
CA SER A 528 -10.25 54.55 -35.60
C SER A 528 -11.10 55.68 -36.17
N LEU A 529 -11.98 56.28 -35.35
CA LEU A 529 -12.76 57.46 -35.71
C LEU A 529 -11.86 58.66 -36.05
N LEU A 530 -10.82 58.92 -35.24
CA LEU A 530 -9.85 59.99 -35.49
C LEU A 530 -9.06 59.77 -36.79
N LYS A 531 -8.62 58.54 -37.05
CA LYS A 531 -7.94 58.18 -38.30
C LYS A 531 -8.87 58.34 -39.50
N THR A 532 -10.10 57.90 -39.39
CA THR A 532 -11.14 58.03 -40.44
C THR A 532 -11.46 59.49 -40.73
N ALA A 533 -11.69 60.30 -39.71
CA ALA A 533 -11.93 61.74 -39.85
C ALA A 533 -10.71 62.45 -40.47
N GLY A 534 -9.50 62.08 -40.04
CA GLY A 534 -8.26 62.61 -40.59
C GLY A 534 -8.00 62.21 -42.06
N TRP A 535 -8.46 61.03 -42.48
CA TRP A 535 -8.41 60.59 -43.89
C TRP A 535 -9.47 61.30 -44.73
N LYS A 536 -10.71 61.40 -44.24
CA LYS A 536 -11.80 62.11 -44.93
C LYS A 536 -11.52 63.60 -45.10
N ARG A 537 -10.94 64.27 -44.09
CA ARG A 537 -10.50 65.66 -44.19
C ARG A 537 -9.44 65.87 -45.27
N ARG A 538 -8.55 64.88 -45.50
CA ARG A 538 -7.55 64.92 -46.59
C ARG A 538 -8.15 64.75 -47.98
N ILE A 539 -9.34 64.15 -48.10
CA ILE A 539 -10.00 63.87 -49.39
C ILE A 539 -11.10 64.92 -49.71
N GLY A 540 -11.42 65.83 -48.78
CA GLY A 540 -12.33 66.95 -49.03
C GLY A 540 -13.81 66.55 -49.15
N SER A 541 -14.19 65.37 -48.65
CA SER A 541 -15.57 64.86 -48.72
C SER A 541 -16.35 65.16 -47.42
N PRO A 542 -17.55 65.77 -47.48
CA PRO A 542 -18.29 66.22 -46.30
C PRO A 542 -19.25 65.17 -45.68
N MET A 543 -19.45 64.00 -46.30
CA MET A 543 -20.38 62.97 -45.79
C MET A 543 -19.66 61.68 -45.36
N ILE A 544 -20.07 61.16 -44.20
CA ILE A 544 -19.71 59.82 -43.73
C ILE A 544 -20.62 58.85 -44.48
N ASP A 545 -20.04 58.11 -45.43
CA ASP A 545 -20.74 57.14 -46.25
C ASP A 545 -20.87 55.79 -45.50
N LEU A 546 -21.98 55.08 -45.66
CA LEU A 546 -22.28 53.84 -44.93
C LEU A 546 -21.21 52.75 -45.19
N GLN A 547 -20.62 52.80 -46.37
CA GLN A 547 -19.54 51.90 -46.82
C GLN A 547 -18.21 52.12 -46.08
N VAL A 548 -17.97 53.32 -45.55
CA VAL A 548 -16.79 53.63 -44.74
C VAL A 548 -17.00 53.16 -43.30
N CYS A 549 -18.21 53.29 -42.77
CA CYS A 549 -18.56 52.71 -41.47
C CYS A 549 -18.43 51.18 -41.46
N SER A 550 -18.85 50.50 -42.53
CA SER A 550 -18.73 49.04 -42.60
C SER A 550 -17.29 48.56 -42.74
N GLN A 551 -16.43 49.25 -43.49
CA GLN A 551 -15.00 48.96 -43.56
C GLN A 551 -14.26 49.23 -42.25
N GLU A 552 -14.59 50.31 -41.56
CA GLU A 552 -14.03 50.63 -40.24
C GLU A 552 -14.44 49.58 -39.20
N PHE A 553 -15.71 49.17 -39.17
CA PHE A 553 -16.19 48.09 -38.30
C PHE A 553 -15.46 46.78 -38.58
N LEU A 554 -15.25 46.45 -39.87
CA LEU A 554 -14.50 45.27 -40.28
C LEU A 554 -13.03 45.35 -39.87
N SER A 555 -12.40 46.54 -39.95
CA SER A 555 -11.00 46.75 -39.57
C SER A 555 -10.78 46.67 -38.06
N VAL A 556 -11.74 47.16 -37.27
CA VAL A 556 -11.74 47.01 -35.81
C VAL A 556 -11.94 45.54 -35.46
N PHE A 557 -12.93 44.86 -36.07
CA PHE A 557 -13.15 43.42 -35.87
C PHE A 557 -11.92 42.57 -36.23
N LEU A 558 -11.29 42.84 -37.38
CA LEU A 558 -10.08 42.15 -37.85
C LEU A 558 -8.87 42.43 -36.95
N SER A 559 -8.72 43.66 -36.45
CA SER A 559 -7.66 43.99 -35.49
C SER A 559 -7.85 43.26 -34.14
N PHE A 560 -9.10 43.08 -33.71
CA PHE A 560 -9.45 42.28 -32.54
C PHE A 560 -9.23 40.77 -32.76
N THR A 561 -9.49 40.23 -33.95
CA THR A 561 -9.26 38.80 -34.25
C THR A 561 -7.79 38.45 -34.49
N VAL A 562 -6.97 39.39 -34.96
CA VAL A 562 -5.52 39.18 -35.15
C VAL A 562 -4.75 39.25 -33.83
N LEU A 563 -5.27 39.96 -32.82
CA LEU A 563 -4.68 40.02 -31.47
C LEU A 563 -5.09 38.85 -30.56
N TYR A 564 -6.17 38.13 -30.88
CA TYR A 564 -6.61 36.95 -30.11
C TYR A 564 -7.32 35.93 -31.01
N PRO A 565 -6.73 34.75 -31.29
CA PRO A 565 -7.50 33.63 -31.80
C PRO A 565 -8.44 33.11 -30.70
N PRO A 566 -9.66 32.65 -31.03
CA PRO A 566 -10.58 32.11 -30.04
C PRO A 566 -9.96 30.87 -29.36
N ASN A 567 -10.04 30.85 -28.03
CA ASN A 567 -9.65 29.71 -27.22
C ASN A 567 -10.64 28.57 -27.52
N LYS A 568 -10.12 27.39 -27.88
CA LYS A 568 -10.90 26.23 -28.36
C LYS A 568 -11.83 25.60 -27.31
N THR A 569 -11.90 26.13 -26.09
CA THR A 569 -12.57 25.51 -24.94
C THR A 569 -13.97 26.04 -24.62
N GLN A 570 -14.53 26.97 -25.40
CA GLN A 570 -15.90 27.48 -25.20
C GLN A 570 -16.91 27.09 -26.29
N LEU A 571 -16.59 26.11 -27.14
CA LEU A 571 -17.50 25.65 -28.21
C LEU A 571 -18.04 24.23 -28.00
N GLU A 572 -17.86 23.62 -26.82
CA GLU A 572 -18.48 22.33 -26.48
C GLU A 572 -19.75 22.45 -25.62
N ASP A 573 -20.12 23.64 -25.15
CA ASP A 573 -21.39 23.87 -24.43
C ASP A 573 -22.19 25.03 -25.06
N MET A 574 -22.64 24.82 -26.30
CA MET A 574 -23.82 25.50 -26.89
C MET A 574 -24.58 24.57 -27.82
#